data_AF-A0A2N5Z3E2-F1
#
_entry.id   AF-A0A2N5Z3E2-F1
#
_cell.length_a   1.000
_cell.length_b   1.000
_cell.length_c   1.000
_cell.angle_alpha   90.00
_cell.angle_beta   90.00
_cell.angle_gamma   90.00
#
_symmetry.space_group_name_H-M   'P 1'
#
loop_
_entity.id
_entity.type
_entity.pdbx_description
1 polymer ?
#
loop_
_entity_poly.entity_id
_entity_poly.type
_entity_poly.pdbx_seq_one_letter_code
_entity_poly.pdbx_strand_id
1 'polypeptide(L)'
;MKYYFLFFFTFLITTALAQIPNQSNLLRLKGTTTEILSYKEMIGSPYRYKEFIEGSVYLKSNTDAIDYTINYNAYKDQIEFIENNSTISVDNPNEIKYIVVDQETLIYTKYYN
;
A
#
# COMPACT_ATOMS: atom_id res chain seq x y z
N MET A 1 43.76 -37.86 -20.74
CA MET A 1 42.29 -37.66 -20.73
C MET A 1 41.79 -37.46 -19.29
N LYS A 2 41.96 -36.28 -18.69
CA LYS A 2 41.52 -36.01 -17.30
C LYS A 2 40.95 -34.60 -17.06
N TYR A 3 40.84 -33.75 -18.09
CA TYR A 3 40.48 -32.33 -17.90
C TYR A 3 39.22 -31.87 -18.63
N TYR A 4 38.49 -32.76 -19.32
CA TYR A 4 37.25 -32.38 -20.02
C TYR A 4 36.01 -32.31 -19.11
N PHE A 5 36.08 -32.87 -17.89
CA PHE A 5 34.93 -32.90 -16.98
C PHE A 5 34.74 -31.59 -16.21
N LEU A 6 35.79 -30.77 -16.06
CA LEU A 6 35.75 -29.55 -15.24
C LEU A 6 35.15 -28.33 -15.97
N PHE A 7 35.06 -28.36 -17.30
CA PHE A 7 34.57 -27.23 -18.10
C PHE A 7 33.06 -27.22 -18.31
N PHE A 8 32.37 -28.35 -18.09
CA PHE A 8 30.91 -28.42 -18.22
C PHE A 8 30.18 -27.91 -16.97
N PHE A 9 30.85 -27.88 -15.81
CA PHE A 9 30.21 -27.49 -14.54
C PHE A 9 30.16 -25.97 -14.34
N THR A 10 31.06 -25.20 -14.96
CA THR A 10 31.08 -23.73 -14.84
C THR A 10 30.05 -23.04 -15.73
N PHE A 11 29.56 -23.72 -16.78
CA PHE A 11 28.55 -23.15 -17.68
C PHE A 11 27.10 -23.29 -17.16
N LEU A 12 26.86 -24.18 -16.18
CA LEU A 12 25.53 -24.39 -15.59
C LEU A 12 25.19 -23.39 -14.47
N ILE A 13 26.17 -22.67 -13.93
CA ILE A 13 25.96 -21.77 -12.78
C ILE A 13 25.54 -20.36 -13.23
N THR A 14 25.86 -19.95 -14.47
CA THR A 14 25.55 -18.59 -14.94
C THR A 14 24.12 -18.41 -15.45
N THR A 15 23.41 -19.49 -15.79
CA THR A 15 22.03 -19.38 -16.30
C THR A 15 20.97 -19.23 -15.20
N ALA A 16 21.32 -19.50 -13.93
CA ALA A 16 20.37 -19.37 -12.82
C ALA A 16 20.08 -17.92 -12.40
N LEU A 17 20.84 -16.92 -12.89
CA LEU A 17 20.65 -15.51 -12.55
C LEU A 17 19.77 -14.73 -13.54
N ALA A 18 19.26 -15.37 -14.60
CA ALA A 18 18.64 -14.64 -15.71
C ALA A 18 17.11 -14.48 -15.63
N GLN A 19 16.44 -14.88 -14.55
CA GLN A 19 14.97 -14.79 -14.47
C GLN A 19 14.47 -14.40 -13.07
N ILE A 20 14.76 -13.16 -12.65
CA ILE A 20 13.85 -12.48 -11.73
C ILE A 20 12.85 -11.75 -12.63
N PRO A 21 11.61 -12.24 -12.79
CA PRO A 21 10.59 -11.47 -13.49
C PRO A 21 10.42 -10.14 -12.76
N ASN A 22 10.76 -9.05 -13.43
CA ASN A 22 10.44 -7.69 -13.01
C ASN A 22 8.91 -7.52 -13.12
N GLN A 23 8.17 -8.11 -12.18
CA GLN A 23 6.75 -7.87 -11.98
C GLN A 23 6.58 -6.58 -11.18
N SER A 24 6.91 -5.44 -11.78
CA SER A 24 6.55 -4.12 -11.25
C SER A 24 5.15 -3.68 -11.67
N ASN A 25 4.25 -4.61 -11.96
CA ASN A 25 2.81 -4.36 -11.86
C ASN A 25 2.40 -4.42 -10.39
N LEU A 26 3.07 -3.64 -9.53
CA LEU A 26 2.63 -3.41 -8.17
C LEU A 26 1.34 -2.59 -8.28
N LEU A 27 0.20 -3.26 -8.11
CA LEU A 27 -1.09 -2.60 -7.97
C LEU A 27 -0.97 -1.63 -6.79
N ARG A 28 -1.04 -0.34 -7.07
CA ARG A 28 -0.84 0.74 -6.12
C ARG A 28 -2.17 1.43 -5.89
N LEU A 29 -2.46 1.82 -4.65
CA LEU A 29 -3.61 2.67 -4.38
C LEU A 29 -3.44 3.98 -5.14
N LYS A 30 -4.47 4.34 -5.89
CA LYS A 30 -4.52 5.67 -6.51
C LYS A 30 -5.08 6.65 -5.50
N GLY A 31 -4.43 7.81 -5.40
CA GLY A 31 -4.91 8.86 -4.53
C GLY A 31 -4.55 10.26 -5.01
N THR A 32 -5.16 11.25 -4.37
CA THR A 32 -5.04 12.66 -4.72
C THR A 32 -4.58 13.50 -3.53
N THR A 33 -3.90 14.61 -3.81
CA THR A 33 -3.53 15.63 -2.82
C THR A 33 -4.67 16.64 -2.69
N THR A 34 -5.34 16.69 -1.55
CA THR A 34 -6.35 17.71 -1.25
C THR A 34 -5.75 18.83 -0.39
N GLU A 35 -5.71 20.06 -0.91
CA GLU A 35 -5.33 21.23 -0.11
C GLU A 35 -6.35 21.47 1.02
N ILE A 36 -5.83 21.62 2.23
CA ILE A 36 -6.61 21.76 3.46
C ILE A 36 -6.87 23.26 3.69
N LEU A 37 -8.11 23.71 3.45
CA LEU A 37 -8.51 25.10 3.66
C LEU A 37 -9.09 25.40 5.05
N SER A 38 -9.39 24.42 5.91
CA SER A 38 -9.99 24.73 7.22
C SER A 38 -9.77 23.64 8.29
N TYR A 39 -8.67 23.73 9.04
CA TYR A 39 -8.59 23.15 10.40
C TYR A 39 -8.50 24.25 11.48
N LYS A 40 -8.64 25.52 11.09
CA LYS A 40 -8.32 26.68 11.94
C LYS A 40 -9.22 26.81 13.18
N GLU A 41 -10.41 26.21 13.14
CA GLU A 41 -11.43 26.32 14.20
C GLU A 41 -11.62 25.02 14.99
N MET A 42 -10.87 23.97 14.66
CA MET A 42 -11.07 22.65 15.27
C MET A 42 -10.23 22.49 16.53
N ILE A 43 -10.89 22.14 17.65
CA ILE A 43 -10.23 21.79 18.90
C ILE A 43 -9.88 20.30 18.86
N GLY A 44 -8.60 19.97 18.71
CA GLY A 44 -8.10 18.58 18.68
C GLY A 44 -7.53 18.16 17.34
N SER A 45 -7.32 16.84 17.16
CA SER A 45 -6.82 16.24 15.91
C SER A 45 -7.99 15.68 15.10
N PRO A 46 -8.02 15.85 13.76
CA PRO A 46 -9.06 15.24 12.93
C PRO A 46 -8.81 13.74 12.72
N TYR A 47 -7.64 13.27 13.14
CA TYR A 47 -7.18 11.91 12.95
C TYR A 47 -7.64 10.98 14.07
N ARG A 48 -8.08 9.78 13.69
CA ARG A 48 -8.45 8.71 14.62
C ARG A 48 -7.26 8.26 15.46
N TYR A 49 -6.11 8.06 14.82
CA TYR A 49 -4.87 7.66 15.49
C TYR A 49 -4.00 8.88 15.77
N LYS A 50 -3.24 8.84 16.87
CA LYS A 50 -2.35 9.95 17.28
C LYS A 50 -1.31 10.28 16.21
N GLU A 51 -0.85 9.26 15.49
CA GLU A 51 0.17 9.33 14.46
C GLU A 51 -0.28 8.47 13.26
N PHE A 52 0.32 8.68 12.08
CA PHE A 52 0.19 7.74 10.98
C PHE A 52 0.91 6.45 11.37
N ILE A 53 0.22 5.32 11.27
CA ILE A 53 0.71 4.02 11.70
C ILE A 53 0.67 3.00 10.57
N GLU A 54 1.49 1.96 10.65
CA GLU A 54 1.49 0.89 9.66
C GLU A 54 0.15 0.17 9.63
N GLY A 55 -0.33 -0.10 8.43
CA GLY A 55 -1.48 -0.94 8.21
C GLY A 55 -1.52 -1.52 6.81
N SER A 56 -2.30 -2.58 6.66
CA SER A 56 -2.34 -3.40 5.47
C SER A 56 -3.66 -3.19 4.72
N VAL A 57 -3.56 -2.81 3.45
CA VAL A 57 -4.72 -2.58 2.58
C VAL A 57 -4.92 -3.77 1.66
N TYR A 58 -6.13 -4.32 1.69
CA TYR A 58 -6.52 -5.44 0.84
C TYR A 58 -7.44 -4.92 -0.26
N LEU A 59 -6.99 -5.03 -1.51
CA LEU A 59 -7.81 -4.65 -2.67
C LEU A 59 -8.77 -5.77 -3.06
N LYS A 60 -9.89 -5.44 -3.68
CA LYS A 60 -10.83 -6.44 -4.24
C LYS A 60 -10.23 -7.20 -5.42
N SER A 61 -9.32 -6.56 -6.16
CA SER A 61 -8.67 -7.11 -7.35
C SER A 61 -7.42 -7.94 -7.05
N ASN A 62 -6.94 -7.94 -5.80
CA ASN A 62 -5.69 -8.59 -5.41
C ASN A 62 -5.91 -9.58 -4.26
N THR A 63 -5.09 -10.63 -4.21
CA THR A 63 -4.98 -11.52 -3.06
C THR A 63 -4.03 -10.97 -2.00
N ASP A 64 -3.05 -10.18 -2.42
CA ASP A 64 -1.98 -9.71 -1.56
C ASP A 64 -2.32 -8.38 -0.90
N ALA A 65 -1.82 -8.22 0.33
CA ALA A 65 -1.91 -6.97 1.06
C ALA A 65 -0.85 -5.97 0.56
N ILE A 66 -1.18 -4.68 0.64
CA ILE A 66 -0.23 -3.60 0.41
C ILE A 66 -0.09 -2.82 1.70
N ASP A 67 1.14 -2.72 2.22
CA ASP A 67 1.41 -2.01 3.46
C ASP A 67 1.62 -0.52 3.21
N TYR A 68 0.94 0.30 4.00
CA TYR A 68 1.01 1.75 3.96
C TYR A 68 1.09 2.30 5.39
N THR A 69 1.69 3.49 5.54
CA THR A 69 1.52 4.28 6.76
C THR A 69 0.23 5.08 6.63
N ILE A 70 -0.77 4.76 7.45
CA ILE A 70 -2.16 5.20 7.26
C ILE A 70 -2.76 5.86 8.50
N ASN A 71 -3.77 6.69 8.27
CA ASN A 71 -4.64 7.23 9.30
C ASN A 71 -6.04 7.52 8.73
N TYR A 72 -7.05 7.47 9.59
CA TYR A 72 -8.40 7.88 9.22
C TYR A 72 -8.62 9.33 9.63
N ASN A 73 -8.92 10.17 8.65
CA ASN A 73 -9.29 11.57 8.84
C ASN A 73 -10.82 11.67 8.97
N ALA A 74 -11.30 11.80 10.20
CA ALA A 74 -12.73 11.87 10.51
C ALA A 74 -13.38 13.16 10.01
N TYR A 75 -12.62 14.24 9.83
CA TYR A 75 -13.13 15.49 9.28
C TYR A 75 -13.44 15.38 7.78
N LYS A 76 -12.58 14.68 7.03
CA LYS A 76 -12.77 14.42 5.59
C LYS A 76 -13.58 13.15 5.29
N ASP A 77 -13.82 12.33 6.30
CA ASP A 77 -14.35 10.96 6.18
C ASP A 77 -13.55 10.11 5.16
N GLN A 78 -12.22 10.16 5.28
CA GLN A 78 -11.31 9.53 4.32
C GLN A 78 -10.15 8.82 5.01
N ILE A 79 -9.68 7.75 4.37
CA ILE A 79 -8.38 7.17 4.67
C ILE A 79 -7.31 7.99 3.94
N GLU A 80 -6.32 8.42 4.70
CA GLU A 80 -5.12 9.07 4.20
C GLU A 80 -3.92 8.15 4.42
N PHE A 81 -3.00 8.13 3.47
CA PHE A 81 -1.78 7.34 3.52
C PHE A 81 -0.56 8.19 3.16
N ILE A 82 0.59 7.83 3.71
CA ILE A 82 1.86 8.47 3.37
C ILE A 82 2.50 7.70 2.22
N GLU A 83 2.82 8.43 1.17
CA GLU A 83 3.53 7.91 0.01
C GLU A 83 4.48 8.97 -0.54
N ASN A 84 5.76 8.63 -0.72
CA ASN A 84 6.81 9.57 -1.15
C ASN A 84 6.81 10.88 -0.34
N ASN A 85 6.73 10.78 1.00
CA ASN A 85 6.65 11.92 1.94
C ASN A 85 5.45 12.86 1.74
N SER A 86 4.45 12.43 0.97
CA SER A 86 3.21 13.17 0.76
C SER A 86 2.04 12.44 1.41
N THR A 87 1.10 13.21 1.94
CA THR A 87 -0.18 12.66 2.41
C THR A 87 -1.15 12.61 1.23
N ILE A 88 -1.68 11.43 0.97
CA ILE A 88 -2.55 11.16 -0.16
C ILE A 88 -3.85 10.53 0.36
N SER A 89 -4.99 10.95 -0.20
CA SER A 89 -6.31 10.37 0.12
C SER A 89 -6.68 9.31 -0.90
N VAL A 90 -7.38 8.25 -0.48
CA VAL A 90 -7.88 7.21 -1.40
C VAL A 90 -8.87 7.80 -2.43
N ASP A 91 -8.57 7.66 -3.72
CA ASP A 91 -9.44 8.18 -4.79
C ASP A 91 -10.74 7.37 -4.94
N ASN A 92 -10.65 6.04 -4.87
CA ASN A 92 -11.78 5.13 -5.05
C ASN A 92 -11.86 4.08 -3.93
N PRO A 93 -12.57 4.38 -2.83
CA PRO A 93 -12.68 3.44 -1.70
C PRO A 93 -13.44 2.16 -2.06
N ASN A 94 -14.18 2.11 -3.17
CA ASN A 94 -14.87 0.89 -3.61
C ASN A 94 -13.90 -0.20 -4.09
N GLU A 95 -12.66 0.13 -4.43
CA GLU A 95 -11.63 -0.86 -4.83
C GLU A 95 -11.01 -1.57 -3.63
N ILE A 96 -11.16 -0.99 -2.45
CA ILE A 96 -10.68 -1.56 -1.19
C ILE A 96 -11.69 -2.60 -0.70
N LYS A 97 -11.18 -3.78 -0.34
CA LYS A 97 -11.93 -4.85 0.29
C LYS A 97 -12.06 -4.58 1.79
N TYR A 98 -10.93 -4.38 2.46
CA TYR A 98 -10.82 -3.95 3.85
C TYR A 98 -9.40 -3.43 4.14
N ILE A 99 -9.24 -2.76 5.27
CA ILE A 99 -7.96 -2.26 5.78
C ILE A 99 -7.77 -2.80 7.19
N VAL A 100 -6.57 -3.27 7.52
CA VAL A 100 -6.21 -3.67 8.89
C VAL A 100 -5.23 -2.65 9.46
N VAL A 101 -5.56 -2.06 10.61
CA VAL A 101 -4.76 -1.02 11.27
C VAL A 101 -5.01 -1.04 12.78
N ASP A 102 -3.97 -1.02 13.60
CA ASP A 102 -4.06 -1.05 15.08
C ASP A 102 -5.03 -2.12 15.63
N GLN A 103 -5.02 -3.32 15.04
CA GLN A 103 -5.94 -4.44 15.36
C GLN A 103 -7.41 -4.23 14.95
N GLU A 104 -7.74 -3.10 14.33
CA GLU A 104 -9.05 -2.82 13.76
C GLU A 104 -9.13 -3.25 12.30
N THR A 105 -10.32 -3.64 11.85
CA THR A 105 -10.61 -3.86 10.43
C THR A 105 -11.59 -2.79 9.96
N LEU A 106 -11.15 -1.93 9.04
CA LEU A 106 -11.99 -0.90 8.44
C LEU A 106 -12.57 -1.43 7.13
N ILE A 107 -13.88 -1.31 6.99
CA ILE A 107 -14.63 -1.74 5.80
C ILE A 107 -15.38 -0.52 5.27
N TYR A 108 -15.11 -0.18 4.01
CA TYR A 108 -15.87 0.87 3.34
C TYR A 108 -17.30 0.39 3.08
N THR A 109 -18.27 1.16 3.56
CA THR A 109 -19.68 0.96 3.27
C THR A 109 -20.30 2.27 2.77
N LYS A 110 -21.12 2.19 1.73
CA LYS A 110 -21.95 3.32 1.33
C LYS A 110 -23.16 3.33 2.24
N TYR A 111 -23.32 4.38 3.03
CA TYR A 111 -24.59 4.64 3.69
C TYR A 111 -25.53 5.30 2.64
N TYR A 112 -26.69 4.68 2.43
CA TYR A 112 -27.79 5.00 1.48
C TYR A 112 -27.80 4.25 0.12
N ASN A 113 -28.84 3.39 0.00
CA ASN A 113 -29.57 3.01 -1.22
C ASN A 113 -30.81 3.89 -1.30
#